data_AF-A0A2E7SVN9-F1
#
_entry.id   AF-A0A2E7SVN9-F1
#
_cell.length_a   1.000
_cell.length_b   1.000
_cell.length_c   1.000
_cell.angle_alpha   90.00
_cell.angle_beta   90.00
_cell.angle_gamma   90.00
#
_symmetry.space_group_name_H-M   'P 1'
#
loop_
_entity.id
_entity.type
_entity.pdbx_description
1 polymer ?
#
loop_
_entity_poly.entity_id
_entity_poly.type
_entity_poly.pdbx_seq_one_letter_code
_entity_poly.pdbx_strand_id
1 'polypeptide(L)'
;LPGDCVFVRTGTLRYWATDGADHEKISKHDLAGITLATAKYLVEQYGAMMIGSDTSGLEQQPAPEGSKTFIPVHNYLLVEQGVHIAEFHYLEDLAKDKVYEFCYVASTNKIAGTTAGFTMRPVAMK
;
A
#
# COMPACT_ATOMS: atom_id res chain seq x y z
N LEU A 1 14.40 -0.36 8.57
CA LEU A 1 15.66 -1.04 8.22
C LEU A 1 15.57 -1.55 6.78
N PRO A 2 16.70 -1.77 6.08
CA PRO A 2 16.69 -2.44 4.79
C PRO A 2 15.94 -3.78 4.88
N GLY A 3 14.99 -3.98 3.97
CA GLY A 3 14.10 -5.13 3.98
C GLY A 3 12.79 -4.95 4.78
N ASP A 4 12.54 -3.78 5.36
CA ASP A 4 11.23 -3.55 5.99
C ASP A 4 10.12 -3.41 4.94
N CYS A 5 8.92 -3.79 5.34
CA CYS A 5 7.68 -3.41 4.68
C CYS A 5 7.21 -2.08 5.29
N VAL A 6 6.89 -1.09 4.46
CA VAL A 6 6.47 0.24 4.92
C VAL A 6 4.99 0.44 4.61
N PHE A 7 4.18 0.73 5.63
CA PHE A 7 2.74 0.94 5.47
C PHE A 7 2.34 2.39 5.79
N VAL A 8 1.58 3.02 4.89
CA VAL A 8 1.09 4.38 5.02
C VAL A 8 -0.41 4.37 5.25
N ARG A 9 -0.84 4.81 6.44
CA ARG A 9 -2.26 4.99 6.74
C ARG A 9 -2.75 6.35 6.28
N THR A 10 -3.55 6.35 5.22
CA THR A 10 -4.31 7.51 4.72
C THR A 10 -5.61 7.70 5.50
N GLY A 11 -6.16 6.63 6.07
CA GLY A 11 -7.40 6.58 6.82
C GLY A 11 -8.60 6.11 6.01
N THR A 12 -8.45 5.75 4.73
CA THR A 12 -9.56 5.37 3.83
C THR A 12 -10.34 4.16 4.34
N LEU A 13 -9.68 3.12 4.85
CA LEU A 13 -10.37 1.90 5.28
C LEU A 13 -11.22 2.05 6.54
N ARG A 14 -11.18 3.19 7.25
CA ARG A 14 -12.16 3.47 8.31
C ARG A 14 -13.60 3.53 7.76
N TYR A 15 -13.75 3.80 6.46
CA TYR A 15 -15.04 3.89 5.78
C TYR A 15 -15.52 2.54 5.22
N TRP A 16 -14.72 1.48 5.33
CA TRP A 16 -15.06 0.15 4.84
C TRP A 16 -16.25 -0.47 5.57
N ALA A 17 -16.44 -0.13 6.86
CA ALA A 17 -17.47 -0.73 7.71
C ALA A 17 -17.39 -2.28 7.69
N THR A 18 -18.50 -2.98 7.44
CA THR A 18 -18.56 -4.45 7.48
C THR A 18 -18.06 -5.11 6.19
N ASP A 19 -18.41 -4.55 5.04
CA ASP A 19 -18.28 -5.21 3.74
C ASP A 19 -17.87 -4.26 2.59
N GLY A 20 -17.62 -2.98 2.89
CA GLY A 20 -17.24 -1.99 1.89
C GLY A 20 -18.41 -1.49 1.04
N ALA A 21 -19.68 -1.74 1.38
CA ALA A 21 -20.81 -1.44 0.48
C ALA A 21 -21.00 0.06 0.14
N ASP A 22 -20.50 1.00 0.95
CA ASP A 22 -20.62 2.44 0.70
C ASP A 22 -19.50 2.95 -0.24
N HIS A 23 -19.57 2.55 -1.50
CA HIS A 23 -18.58 2.92 -2.52
C HIS A 23 -18.50 4.45 -2.73
N GLU A 24 -19.61 5.17 -2.56
CA GLU A 24 -19.64 6.63 -2.71
C GLU A 24 -18.79 7.30 -1.62
N LYS A 25 -18.84 6.80 -0.39
CA LYS A 25 -18.04 7.33 0.70
C LYS A 25 -16.57 6.94 0.58
N ILE A 26 -16.28 5.68 0.25
CA ILE A 26 -14.90 5.19 0.11
C ILE A 26 -14.18 5.95 -1.01
N SER A 27 -14.80 6.09 -2.18
CA SER A 27 -14.18 6.73 -3.36
C SER A 27 -13.77 8.18 -3.14
N LYS A 28 -14.38 8.90 -2.19
CA LYS A 28 -13.99 10.28 -1.81
C LYS A 28 -12.61 10.35 -1.15
N HIS A 29 -12.09 9.24 -0.63
CA HIS A 29 -10.83 9.17 0.11
C HIS A 29 -9.79 8.25 -0.54
N ASP A 30 -10.23 7.33 -1.39
CA ASP A 30 -9.42 6.26 -1.97
C ASP A 30 -8.35 6.71 -2.99
N LEU A 31 -8.31 8.00 -3.31
CA LEU A 31 -7.29 8.59 -4.19
C LEU A 31 -6.11 9.20 -3.41
N ALA A 32 -6.13 9.14 -2.08
CA ALA A 32 -4.99 9.54 -1.26
C ALA A 32 -3.85 8.50 -1.37
N GLY A 33 -2.60 8.96 -1.38
CA GLY A 33 -1.48 8.05 -1.47
C GLY A 33 -0.12 8.75 -1.49
N ILE A 34 0.93 7.95 -1.67
CA ILE A 34 2.30 8.44 -1.73
C ILE A 34 2.62 9.06 -3.10
N THR A 35 3.63 9.91 -3.13
CA THR A 35 4.18 10.46 -4.38
C THR A 35 5.35 9.62 -4.89
N LEU A 36 5.75 9.82 -6.14
CA LEU A 36 6.97 9.22 -6.68
C LEU A 36 8.22 9.60 -5.87
N ALA A 37 8.30 10.82 -5.36
CA ALA A 37 9.41 11.25 -4.51
C ALA A 37 9.45 10.45 -3.20
N THR A 38 8.29 10.21 -2.58
CA THR A 38 8.17 9.37 -1.39
C THR A 38 8.59 7.93 -1.66
N ALA A 39 8.13 7.35 -2.77
CA ALA A 39 8.48 5.99 -3.16
C ALA A 39 9.99 5.82 -3.36
N LYS A 40 10.62 6.75 -4.11
CA LYS A 40 12.07 6.79 -4.30
C LYS A 40 12.83 6.90 -2.99
N TYR A 41 12.39 7.78 -2.10
CA TYR A 41 13.02 7.93 -0.79
C TYR A 41 12.98 6.62 0.02
N LEU A 42 11.82 5.96 0.09
CA LEU A 42 11.66 4.71 0.85
C LEU A 42 12.48 3.56 0.25
N VAL A 43 12.54 3.44 -1.08
CA VAL A 43 13.32 2.40 -1.74
C VAL A 43 14.81 2.69 -1.68
N GLU A 44 15.25 3.86 -2.16
CA GLU A 44 16.66 4.16 -2.39
C GLU A 44 17.41 4.46 -1.09
N GLN A 45 16.76 5.11 -0.11
CA GLN A 45 17.42 5.51 1.14
C GLN A 45 17.23 4.48 2.27
N TYR A 46 16.12 3.73 2.26
CA TYR A 46 15.78 2.81 3.35
C TYR A 46 15.70 1.34 2.95
N GLY A 47 15.72 1.02 1.65
CA GLY A 47 15.69 -0.35 1.17
C GLY A 47 14.37 -1.06 1.44
N ALA A 48 13.23 -0.35 1.37
CA ALA A 48 11.90 -0.96 1.53
C ALA A 48 11.67 -2.06 0.49
N MET A 49 11.30 -3.27 0.92
CA MET A 49 11.03 -4.40 0.00
C MET A 49 9.56 -4.49 -0.43
N MET A 50 8.69 -3.81 0.32
CA MET A 50 7.27 -3.66 0.03
C MET A 50 6.79 -2.32 0.57
N ILE A 51 5.94 -1.63 -0.19
CA ILE A 51 5.28 -0.41 0.27
C ILE A 51 3.78 -0.61 0.14
N GLY A 52 3.04 -0.30 1.20
CA GLY A 52 1.60 -0.50 1.24
C GLY A 52 0.84 0.67 1.83
N SER A 53 -0.47 0.66 1.61
CA SER A 53 -1.40 1.62 2.18
C SER A 53 -2.78 0.99 2.40
N ASP A 54 -3.65 1.77 3.01
CA ASP A 54 -5.06 1.47 3.17
C ASP A 54 -5.95 2.06 2.05
N THR A 55 -5.38 2.33 0.87
CA THR A 55 -6.14 2.66 -0.36
C THR A 55 -6.03 1.56 -1.41
N SER A 56 -6.89 1.64 -2.42
CA SER A 56 -6.93 0.71 -3.55
C SER A 56 -5.78 0.87 -4.53
N GLY A 57 -5.01 1.96 -4.46
CA GLY A 57 -4.01 2.28 -5.47
C GLY A 57 -2.65 2.73 -4.93
N LEU A 58 -2.42 2.79 -3.61
CA LEU A 58 -1.16 3.22 -2.95
C LEU A 58 -0.69 4.65 -3.22
N GLU A 59 -0.69 5.10 -4.47
CA GLU A 59 -0.23 6.38 -4.93
C GLU A 59 -1.35 7.40 -5.04
N GLN A 60 -0.98 8.66 -4.85
CA GLN A 60 -1.91 9.75 -4.99
C GLN A 60 -2.44 9.80 -6.43
N GLN A 61 -3.76 9.95 -6.56
CA GLN A 61 -4.45 10.18 -7.83
C GLN A 61 -5.18 11.54 -7.81
N PRO A 62 -5.27 12.24 -8.96
CA PRO A 62 -4.65 11.91 -10.24
C PRO A 62 -3.11 12.07 -10.21
N ALA A 63 -2.43 11.42 -11.15
CA ALA A 63 -0.99 11.60 -11.31
C ALA A 63 -0.64 13.09 -11.58
N PRO A 64 0.51 13.58 -11.08
CA PRO A 64 0.98 14.94 -11.34
C PRO A 64 1.11 15.22 -12.85
N GLU A 65 0.88 16.47 -13.25
CA GLU A 65 1.06 16.90 -14.64
C GLU A 65 2.47 16.58 -15.15
N GLY A 66 2.56 16.10 -16.40
CA GLY A 66 3.82 15.68 -17.01
C GLY A 66 4.27 14.26 -16.62
N SER A 67 3.50 13.52 -15.82
CA SER A 67 3.75 12.10 -15.58
C SER A 67 3.63 11.30 -16.87
N LYS A 68 4.56 10.34 -17.08
CA LYS A 68 4.58 9.47 -18.27
C LYS A 68 3.45 8.43 -18.31
N THR A 69 2.85 8.17 -17.15
CA THR A 69 1.75 7.22 -16.93
C THR A 69 0.82 7.81 -15.87
N PHE A 70 -0.40 7.28 -15.80
CA PHE A 70 -1.36 7.62 -14.74
C PHE A 70 -1.00 6.99 -13.39
N ILE A 71 -0.03 6.07 -13.34
CA ILE A 71 0.43 5.37 -12.13
C ILE A 71 1.97 5.36 -12.04
N PRO A 72 2.62 6.54 -11.92
CA PRO A 72 4.08 6.64 -11.89
C PRO A 72 4.73 5.87 -10.73
N VAL A 73 4.08 5.78 -9.58
CA VAL A 73 4.63 5.04 -8.43
C VAL A 73 4.59 3.54 -8.70
N HIS A 74 3.49 3.01 -9.24
CA HIS A 74 3.44 1.58 -9.60
C HIS A 74 4.51 1.20 -10.61
N ASN A 75 4.70 2.03 -11.64
CA ASN A 75 5.69 1.77 -12.66
C ASN A 75 7.10 1.73 -12.06
N TYR A 76 7.44 2.71 -11.22
CA TYR A 76 8.72 2.73 -10.52
C TYR A 76 8.90 1.50 -9.61
N LEU A 77 7.93 1.22 -8.72
CA LEU A 77 8.06 0.13 -7.75
C LEU A 77 8.12 -1.24 -8.43
N LEU A 78 7.15 -1.58 -9.28
CA LEU A 78 7.02 -2.93 -9.83
C LEU A 78 7.96 -3.18 -11.01
N VAL A 79 8.12 -2.22 -11.93
CA VAL A 79 8.86 -2.41 -13.18
C VAL A 79 10.32 -2.04 -13.03
N GLU A 80 10.61 -0.90 -12.41
CA GLU A 80 11.99 -0.40 -12.31
C GLU A 80 12.74 -1.00 -11.11
N GLN A 81 12.07 -1.21 -9.97
CA GLN A 81 12.72 -1.63 -8.72
C GLN A 81 12.43 -3.08 -8.31
N GLY A 82 11.36 -3.70 -8.81
CA GLY A 82 10.92 -5.02 -8.34
C GLY A 82 10.42 -5.05 -6.89
N VAL A 83 9.96 -3.90 -6.37
CA VAL A 83 9.42 -3.73 -5.01
C VAL A 83 7.91 -3.94 -5.03
N HIS A 84 7.41 -4.73 -4.08
CA HIS A 84 5.98 -5.07 -4.02
C HIS A 84 5.09 -3.92 -3.53
N ILE A 85 3.84 -3.94 -3.99
CA ILE A 85 2.78 -3.04 -3.58
C ILE A 85 1.77 -3.80 -2.73
N ALA A 86 1.31 -3.16 -1.65
CA ALA A 86 0.33 -3.69 -0.71
C ALA A 86 -0.87 -2.73 -0.60
N GLU A 87 -1.99 -3.08 -1.25
CA GLU A 87 -3.22 -2.28 -1.24
C GLU A 87 -4.20 -2.81 -0.19
N PHE A 88 -5.16 -1.97 0.20
CA PHE A 88 -6.22 -2.31 1.16
C PHE A 88 -5.74 -2.92 2.48
N HIS A 89 -4.59 -2.47 3.00
CA HIS A 89 -4.14 -2.92 4.32
C HIS A 89 -4.94 -2.21 5.41
N TYR A 90 -5.63 -2.97 6.27
CA TYR A 90 -6.35 -2.39 7.40
C TYR A 90 -5.37 -1.95 8.50
N LEU A 91 -5.19 -0.63 8.66
CA LEU A 91 -4.19 -0.04 9.55
C LEU A 91 -4.79 0.73 10.74
N GLU A 92 -6.12 0.74 10.89
CA GLU A 92 -6.81 1.55 11.90
C GLU A 92 -6.43 1.14 13.34
N ASP A 93 -6.41 -0.16 13.63
CA ASP A 93 -6.10 -0.66 14.98
C ASP A 93 -4.63 -0.39 15.36
N LEU A 94 -3.69 -0.67 14.45
CA LEU A 94 -2.27 -0.36 14.66
C LEU A 94 -2.04 1.13 14.93
N ALA A 95 -2.70 2.00 14.15
CA ALA A 95 -2.58 3.44 14.32
C ALA A 95 -3.22 3.94 15.62
N LYS A 96 -4.39 3.40 16.00
CA LYS A 96 -5.05 3.69 17.28
C LYS A 96 -4.16 3.31 18.46
N ASP A 97 -3.51 2.16 18.38
CA ASP A 97 -2.64 1.63 19.43
C ASP A 97 -1.20 2.16 19.36
N LYS A 98 -0.91 3.05 18.39
CA LYS A 98 0.41 3.66 18.16
C LYS A 98 1.53 2.64 17.97
N VAL A 99 1.24 1.56 17.25
CA VAL A 99 2.21 0.52 16.90
C VAL A 99 2.78 0.82 15.52
N TYR A 100 4.03 1.27 15.48
CA TYR A 100 4.71 1.69 14.25
C TYR A 100 5.78 0.71 13.77
N GLU A 101 6.19 -0.21 14.64
CA GLU A 101 7.13 -1.28 14.35
C GLU A 101 6.51 -2.59 14.86
N PHE A 102 6.48 -3.59 13.98
CA PHE A 102 5.86 -4.89 14.25
C PHE A 102 6.41 -5.94 13.30
N CYS A 103 6.34 -7.21 13.69
CA CYS A 103 6.58 -8.32 12.79
C CYS A 103 5.40 -8.46 11.84
N TYR A 104 5.66 -8.25 10.54
CA TYR A 104 4.68 -8.42 9.48
C TYR A 104 4.80 -9.82 8.87
N VAL A 105 3.69 -10.57 8.89
CA VAL A 105 3.60 -11.89 8.27
C VAL A 105 2.50 -11.85 7.22
N ALA A 106 2.88 -12.05 5.97
CA ALA A 106 1.95 -12.24 4.87
C ALA A 106 2.45 -13.32 3.93
N SER A 107 1.52 -14.16 3.48
CA SER A 107 1.76 -15.19 2.47
C SER A 107 0.77 -15.01 1.34
N THR A 108 1.22 -15.28 0.12
CA THR A 108 0.37 -15.29 -1.06
C THR A 108 -0.07 -16.70 -1.41
N ASN A 109 -1.19 -16.81 -2.14
CA ASN A 109 -1.63 -18.08 -2.69
C ASN A 109 -0.60 -18.60 -3.70
N LYS A 110 -0.20 -19.88 -3.59
CA LYS A 110 0.78 -20.50 -4.50
C LYS A 110 0.11 -20.94 -5.81
N ILE A 111 -0.24 -19.97 -6.66
CA ILE A 111 -0.92 -20.17 -7.93
C ILE A 111 0.03 -19.83 -9.07
N ALA A 112 0.30 -20.80 -9.95
CA ALA A 112 1.21 -20.60 -11.07
C ALA A 112 0.69 -19.54 -12.04
N GLY A 113 1.57 -18.62 -12.47
CA GLY A 113 1.24 -17.58 -13.45
C GLY A 113 0.43 -16.40 -12.89
N THR A 114 0.12 -16.37 -11.60
CA THR A 114 -0.54 -15.21 -11.00
C THR A 114 0.42 -14.02 -10.89
N THR A 115 -0.10 -12.81 -11.10
CA THR A 115 0.67 -11.55 -11.03
C THR A 115 0.55 -10.86 -9.66
N ALA A 116 -0.40 -11.29 -8.83
CA ALA A 116 -0.66 -10.70 -7.53
C ALA A 116 -1.10 -11.76 -6.51
N GLY A 117 -0.72 -11.55 -5.25
CA GLY A 117 -1.37 -12.22 -4.13
C GLY A 117 -2.75 -11.58 -3.92
N PHE A 118 -3.79 -12.41 -3.91
CA PHE A 118 -5.15 -11.97 -3.59
C PHE A 118 -5.69 -12.77 -2.40
N THR A 119 -6.77 -12.29 -1.79
CA THR A 119 -7.39 -12.86 -0.58
C THR A 119 -6.38 -13.12 0.54
N MET A 120 -5.40 -12.22 0.68
CA MET A 120 -4.37 -12.35 1.71
C MET A 120 -4.96 -12.12 3.10
N ARG A 121 -4.32 -12.71 4.12
CA ARG A 121 -4.61 -12.43 5.52
C ARG A 121 -3.31 -11.99 6.22
N PRO A 122 -2.87 -10.74 6.01
CA PRO A 122 -1.69 -10.24 6.67
C PRO A 122 -1.91 -10.17 8.19
N VAL A 123 -0.87 -10.50 8.95
CA VAL A 123 -0.88 -10.44 10.41
C VAL A 123 0.26 -9.54 10.88
N ALA A 124 -0.07 -8.60 11.75
CA ALA A 124 0.90 -7.81 12.50
C ALA A 124 1.03 -8.37 13.92
N MET A 125 2.26 -8.67 14.34
CA MET A 125 2.58 -9.13 15.71
C MET A 125 3.53 -8.13 16.36
N LYS A 126 3.20 -7.71 17.59
CA LYS A 126 4.03 -6.84 18.41
C LYS A 126 4.78 -7.65 19.45
#